data_AF-A0A952SCN9-F1
#
_entry.id   AF-A0A952SCN9-F1
#
_cell.length_a   1.000
_cell.length_b   1.000
_cell.length_c   1.000
_cell.angle_alpha   90.00
_cell.angle_beta   90.00
_cell.angle_gamma   90.00
#
_symmetry.space_group_name_H-M   'P 1'
#
loop_
_entity.id
_entity.type
_entity.pdbx_description
1 polymer ?
#
loop_
_entity_poly.entity_id
_entity_poly.type
_entity_poly.pdbx_seq_one_letter_code
_entity_poly.pdbx_strand_id
1 'polypeptide(L)'
;MPIIRKLEIENLSQLSGEELDEFINGLPAGEESISKLLDFIEDELFESECNHSLRHAMRYMMEKRLDFPRLTAWLNENGGYCDCKVMQYIAPHWRERFGDD
;
A
#
# COMPACT_ATOMS: atom_id res chain seq x y z
N MET A 1 -12.08 -20.50 -12.31
CA MET A 1 -10.68 -20.65 -11.86
C MET A 1 -10.29 -19.32 -11.25
N PRO A 2 -10.05 -19.24 -9.93
CA PRO A 2 -9.55 -17.98 -9.39
C PRO A 2 -8.17 -17.77 -10.00
N ILE A 3 -7.98 -16.59 -10.59
CA ILE A 3 -6.68 -16.14 -11.04
C ILE A 3 -5.87 -16.03 -9.76
N ILE A 4 -4.95 -16.98 -9.52
CA ILE A 4 -4.00 -16.86 -8.40
C ILE A 4 -3.04 -15.74 -8.81
N ARG A 5 -3.47 -14.50 -8.61
CA ARG A 5 -2.59 -13.34 -8.63
C ARG A 5 -1.68 -13.46 -7.42
N LYS A 6 -0.38 -13.28 -7.65
CA LYS A 6 0.68 -13.53 -6.64
C LYS A 6 0.62 -12.51 -5.50
N LEU A 7 0.06 -11.34 -5.75
CA LEU A 7 -0.05 -10.21 -4.82
C LEU A 7 -1.53 -10.05 -4.46
N GLU A 8 -1.85 -9.98 -3.17
CA GLU A 8 -3.25 -9.87 -2.71
C GLU A 8 -3.93 -8.58 -3.21
N ILE A 9 -3.17 -7.48 -3.32
CA ILE A 9 -3.69 -6.18 -3.75
C ILE A 9 -4.28 -6.23 -5.16
N GLU A 10 -3.78 -7.08 -6.04
CA GLU A 10 -4.27 -7.18 -7.41
C GLU A 10 -5.68 -7.78 -7.50
N ASN A 11 -6.18 -8.41 -6.43
CA ASN A 11 -7.54 -8.97 -6.36
C ASN A 11 -8.53 -8.03 -5.67
N LEU A 12 -8.06 -6.90 -5.13
CA LEU A 12 -8.84 -6.02 -4.25
C LEU A 12 -10.15 -5.53 -4.87
N SER A 13 -10.16 -5.21 -6.18
CA SER A 13 -11.37 -4.74 -6.88
C SER A 13 -12.44 -5.82 -7.06
N GLN A 14 -12.11 -7.09 -6.83
CA GLN A 14 -13.04 -8.22 -6.92
C GLN A 14 -13.61 -8.62 -5.56
N LEU A 15 -13.04 -8.13 -4.45
CA LEU A 15 -13.49 -8.49 -3.10
C LEU A 15 -14.80 -7.79 -2.76
N SER A 16 -15.70 -8.52 -2.12
CA SER A 16 -17.00 -7.99 -1.68
C SER A 16 -17.49 -8.70 -0.42
N GLY A 17 -18.37 -8.05 0.34
CA GLY A 17 -18.95 -8.62 1.55
C GLY A 17 -17.89 -9.07 2.55
N GLU A 18 -18.00 -10.31 3.02
CA GLU A 18 -17.12 -10.90 4.04
C GLU A 18 -15.64 -10.94 3.59
N GLU A 19 -15.35 -11.21 2.32
CA GLU A 19 -13.96 -11.29 1.82
C GLU A 19 -13.24 -9.94 1.90
N LEU A 20 -13.98 -8.87 1.65
CA LEU A 20 -13.47 -7.50 1.77
C LEU A 20 -13.26 -7.12 3.24
N ASP A 21 -14.19 -7.50 4.11
CA ASP A 21 -14.06 -7.25 5.55
C ASP A 21 -12.84 -7.99 6.13
N GLU A 22 -12.60 -9.24 5.70
CA GLU A 22 -11.40 -9.99 6.06
C GLU A 22 -10.12 -9.32 5.58
N PHE A 23 -10.10 -8.83 4.33
CA PHE A 23 -8.97 -8.06 3.79
C PHE A 23 -8.69 -6.82 4.64
N ILE A 24 -9.71 -6.00 4.91
CA ILE A 24 -9.57 -4.76 5.70
C ILE A 24 -9.09 -5.08 7.13
N ASN A 25 -9.64 -6.12 7.76
CA ASN A 25 -9.22 -6.56 9.10
C ASN A 25 -7.79 -7.13 9.12
N GLY A 26 -7.31 -7.65 7.99
CA GLY A 26 -5.96 -8.19 7.81
C GLY A 26 -4.88 -7.13 7.62
N LEU A 27 -5.26 -5.90 7.26
CA LEU A 27 -4.32 -4.82 6.94
C LEU A 27 -3.33 -4.52 8.08
N PRO A 28 -2.10 -4.11 7.75
CA PRO A 28 -1.08 -3.80 8.75
C PRO A 28 -1.34 -2.47 9.48
N ALA A 29 -2.21 -1.63 8.94
CA ALA A 29 -2.72 -0.39 9.52
C ALA A 29 -4.15 -0.15 9.00
N GLY A 30 -4.88 0.80 9.60
CA GLY A 30 -6.22 1.14 9.10
C GLY A 30 -6.17 1.70 7.67
N GLU A 31 -7.26 1.53 6.93
CA GLU A 31 -7.43 1.98 5.55
C GLU A 31 -6.95 3.43 5.34
N GLU A 32 -7.45 4.36 6.14
CA GLU A 32 -7.06 5.79 6.11
C GLU A 32 -5.55 6.00 6.32
N SER A 33 -4.90 5.16 7.14
CA SER A 33 -3.45 5.26 7.37
C SER A 33 -2.64 4.81 6.16
N ILE A 34 -3.15 3.84 5.41
CA ILE A 34 -2.53 3.36 4.17
C ILE A 34 -2.77 4.36 3.04
N SER A 35 -3.98 4.91 2.88
CA SER A 35 -4.24 5.98 1.90
C SER A 35 -3.28 7.16 2.10
N LYS A 36 -3.19 7.70 3.32
CA LYS A 36 -2.28 8.80 3.64
C LYS A 36 -0.80 8.45 3.48
N LEU A 37 -0.42 7.18 3.61
CA LEU A 37 0.94 6.73 3.31
C LEU A 37 1.23 6.82 1.81
N LEU A 38 0.29 6.38 0.97
CA LEU A 38 0.42 6.44 -0.48
C LEU A 38 0.51 7.89 -0.97
N ASP A 39 -0.34 8.78 -0.44
CA ASP A 39 -0.33 10.19 -0.80
C ASP A 39 0.98 10.87 -0.40
N PHE A 40 1.48 10.58 0.81
CA PHE A 40 2.78 11.09 1.24
C PHE A 40 3.95 10.62 0.37
N ILE A 41 3.92 9.36 -0.09
CA ILE A 41 4.93 8.85 -1.01
C ILE A 41 4.82 9.56 -2.36
N GLU A 42 3.61 9.76 -2.88
CA GLU A 42 3.38 10.43 -4.16
C GLU A 42 3.90 11.87 -4.15
N ASP A 43 3.57 12.65 -3.12
CA ASP A 43 4.03 14.03 -2.95
C ASP A 43 5.56 14.12 -2.93
N GLU A 44 6.22 13.18 -2.24
CA GLU A 44 7.67 13.18 -2.11
C GLU A 44 8.39 12.73 -3.38
N LEU A 45 7.75 11.85 -4.15
CA LEU A 45 8.24 11.45 -5.48
C LEU A 45 7.99 12.53 -6.55
N PHE A 46 7.08 13.48 -6.29
CA PHE A 46 6.93 14.66 -7.14
C PHE A 46 8.13 15.60 -7.02
N GLU A 47 8.68 15.76 -5.82
CA GLU A 47 9.83 16.62 -5.56
C GLU A 47 11.19 15.92 -5.76
N SER A 48 11.23 14.58 -5.72
CA SER A 48 12.48 13.83 -5.76
C SER A 48 12.39 12.50 -6.52
N GLU A 49 13.48 12.14 -7.19
CA GLU A 49 13.58 10.83 -7.84
C GLU A 49 13.65 9.71 -6.80
N CYS A 50 13.01 8.58 -7.10
CA CYS A 50 13.09 7.41 -6.24
C CYS A 50 14.51 6.84 -6.20
N ASN A 51 15.03 6.62 -4.98
CA ASN A 51 16.35 6.05 -4.74
C ASN A 51 16.35 4.51 -4.62
N HIS A 52 15.31 3.84 -5.12
CA HIS A 52 15.11 2.39 -5.01
C HIS A 52 15.09 1.83 -3.57
N SER A 53 14.68 2.65 -2.61
CA SER A 53 14.39 2.21 -1.23
C SER A 53 12.98 2.64 -0.82
N LEU A 54 12.55 2.25 0.38
CA LEU A 54 11.29 2.68 1.00
C LEU A 54 11.49 3.94 1.87
N ARG A 55 12.42 4.83 1.50
CA ARG A 55 12.84 5.96 2.35
C ARG A 55 11.64 6.81 2.80
N HIS A 56 10.75 7.15 1.88
CA HIS A 56 9.61 8.02 2.16
C HIS A 56 8.56 7.28 2.99
N ALA A 57 8.25 6.03 2.62
CA ALA A 57 7.34 5.19 3.39
C ALA A 57 7.83 4.99 4.84
N MET A 58 9.11 4.67 5.02
CA MET A 58 9.72 4.50 6.34
C MET A 58 9.66 5.78 7.18
N ARG A 59 9.93 6.94 6.58
CA ARG A 59 9.84 8.23 7.26
C ARG A 59 8.41 8.51 7.74
N TYR A 60 7.40 8.29 6.87
CA TYR A 60 6.00 8.45 7.25
C TYR A 60 5.59 7.52 8.40
N MET A 61 5.97 6.24 8.32
CA MET A 61 5.67 5.26 9.38
C MET A 61 6.27 5.69 10.72
N MET A 62 7.49 6.24 10.72
CA MET A 62 8.12 6.77 11.94
C MET A 62 7.36 7.98 12.50
N GLU A 63 6.98 8.93 11.65
CA GLU A 63 6.25 10.14 12.04
C GLU A 63 4.86 9.82 12.62
N LYS A 64 4.16 8.85 12.01
CA LYS A 64 2.82 8.43 12.43
C LYS A 64 2.82 7.29 13.46
N ARG A 65 4.00 6.80 13.86
CA ARG A 65 4.19 5.69 14.81
C ARG A 65 3.47 4.41 14.38
N LEU A 66 3.53 4.08 13.09
CA LEU A 66 2.96 2.87 12.52
C LEU A 66 3.90 1.67 12.74
N ASP A 67 3.34 0.46 12.66
CA ASP A 67 4.10 -0.80 12.78
C ASP A 67 4.98 -1.01 11.54
N PHE A 68 6.22 -0.54 11.63
CA PHE A 68 7.19 -0.58 10.55
C PHE A 68 7.45 -2.01 10.01
N PRO A 69 7.74 -3.03 10.84
CA PRO A 69 7.94 -4.39 10.34
C PRO A 69 6.73 -4.92 9.56
N ARG A 70 5.52 -4.73 10.10
CA ARG A 70 4.31 -5.28 9.49
C ARG A 70 3.94 -4.56 8.19
N LEU A 71 4.00 -3.23 8.15
CA LEU A 71 3.77 -2.46 6.93
C LEU A 71 4.81 -2.74 5.86
N THR A 72 6.10 -2.81 6.23
CA THR A 72 7.17 -3.08 5.25
C THR A 72 7.03 -4.48 4.64
N ALA A 73 6.66 -5.48 5.44
CA ALA A 73 6.38 -6.83 4.95
C ALA A 73 5.22 -6.81 3.95
N TRP A 74 4.10 -6.16 4.33
CA TRP A 74 2.91 -6.04 3.48
C TRP A 74 3.20 -5.32 2.15
N LEU A 75 3.98 -4.23 2.18
CA LEU A 75 4.41 -3.53 0.95
C LEU A 75 5.22 -4.46 0.05
N ASN A 76 6.21 -5.18 0.59
CA ASN A 76 7.05 -6.09 -0.17
C ASN A 76 6.26 -7.28 -0.76
N GLU A 77 5.35 -7.85 0.03
CA GLU A 77 4.45 -8.93 -0.38
C GLU A 77 3.51 -8.50 -1.50
N ASN A 78 3.19 -7.20 -1.59
CA ASN A 78 2.43 -6.58 -2.67
C ASN A 78 3.29 -5.89 -3.74
N GLY A 79 4.58 -6.24 -3.83
CA GLY A 79 5.48 -5.80 -4.89
C GLY A 79 6.13 -4.43 -4.71
N GLY A 80 5.83 -3.73 -3.61
CA GLY A 80 6.34 -2.43 -3.22
C GLY A 80 7.71 -2.46 -2.55
N TYR A 81 8.76 -2.87 -3.29
CA TYR A 81 10.13 -2.95 -2.77
C TYR A 81 10.89 -1.59 -2.72
N CYS A 82 10.35 -0.55 -3.38
CA CYS A 82 10.78 0.86 -3.30
C CYS A 82 9.52 1.73 -3.28
N ASP A 83 9.65 2.99 -2.84
CA ASP A 83 8.58 3.99 -2.92
C ASP A 83 7.98 4.06 -4.34
N CYS A 84 8.82 4.01 -5.38
CA CYS A 84 8.39 3.93 -6.78
C CYS A 84 7.52 2.72 -7.13
N LYS A 85 7.80 1.56 -6.54
CA LYS A 85 7.08 0.32 -6.78
C LYS A 85 5.79 0.28 -5.97
N VAL A 86 5.75 0.92 -4.80
CA VAL A 86 4.51 1.14 -4.06
C VAL A 86 3.52 1.91 -4.94
N MET A 87 3.95 3.03 -5.53
CA MET A 87 3.09 3.79 -6.45
C MET A 87 2.74 3.05 -7.75
N GLN A 88 3.63 2.18 -8.23
CA GLN A 88 3.39 1.42 -9.46
C GLN A 88 2.44 0.23 -9.28
N TYR A 89 2.57 -0.51 -8.17
CA TYR A 89 1.92 -1.82 -8.00
C TYR A 89 0.84 -1.86 -6.93
N ILE A 90 0.85 -0.95 -5.96
CA ILE A 90 -0.09 -0.94 -4.84
C ILE A 90 -1.12 0.17 -5.03
N ALA A 91 -0.65 1.41 -5.22
CA ALA A 91 -1.53 2.58 -5.27
C ALA A 91 -2.68 2.47 -6.29
N PRO A 92 -2.48 1.97 -7.53
CA PRO A 92 -3.58 1.93 -8.51
C PRO A 92 -4.73 1.04 -8.07
N HIS A 93 -4.42 -0.14 -7.53
CA HIS A 93 -5.43 -1.09 -7.04
C HIS A 93 -6.08 -0.61 -5.75
N TRP A 94 -5.31 0.02 -4.86
CA TRP A 94 -5.84 0.63 -3.65
C TRP A 94 -6.84 1.74 -3.97
N ARG A 95 -6.45 2.69 -4.82
CA ARG A 95 -7.24 3.87 -5.20
C ARG A 95 -8.46 3.51 -6.04
N GLU A 96 -8.39 2.48 -6.88
CA GLU A 96 -9.56 1.92 -7.56
C GLU A 96 -10.65 1.50 -6.56
N ARG A 97 -10.25 0.95 -5.40
CA ARG A 97 -11.18 0.45 -4.39
C ARG A 97 -11.62 1.51 -3.39
N PHE A 98 -10.69 2.28 -2.85
CA PHE A 98 -10.93 3.18 -1.71
C PHE A 98 -11.00 4.67 -2.10
N GLY A 99 -10.62 5.01 -3.34
CA GLY A 99 -10.56 6.38 -3.83
C GLY A 99 -9.23 7.06 -3.54
N ASP A 100 -9.13 8.30 -4.04
CA ASP A 100 -8.15 9.30 -3.62
C ASP A 100 -8.89 10.29 -2.69
N ASP A 101 -8.32 10.57 -1.51
CA ASP A 101 -8.86 11.56 -0.57
C ASP A 101 -8.51 13.01 -0.98
#